data_AF-A0A9E4EJ04-F1
#
_entry.id   AF-A0A9E4EJ04-F1
#
_cell.length_a   1.000
_cell.length_b   1.000
_cell.length_c   1.000
_cell.angle_alpha   90.00
_cell.angle_beta   90.00
_cell.angle_gamma   90.00
#
_symmetry.space_group_name_H-M   'P 1'
#
loop_
_entity.id
_entity.type
_entity.pdbx_description
1 polymer ?
#
loop_
_entity_poly.entity_id
_entity_poly.type
_entity_poly.pdbx_seq_one_letter_code
_entity_poly.pdbx_strand_id
1 'polypeptide(L)'
;MTHSAKFAARSALLYGVLLAGTAVAEAPLIEAVKTGDETRARALVATDPATVDESGVDGSTALHWAVNQNDTAMVEWLLDAHANPGIANRYGFAPITL
;
A
#
# COMPACT_ATOMS: atom_id res chain seq x y z
N MET A 1 19.46 -56.94 28.26
CA MET A 1 18.28 -56.11 28.54
C MET A 1 18.54 -54.74 27.91
N THR A 2 18.21 -54.56 26.62
CA THR A 2 16.97 -53.91 26.11
C THR A 2 16.97 -52.41 26.47
N HIS A 3 17.24 -51.46 25.58
CA HIS A 3 16.47 -51.03 24.40
C HIS A 3 17.43 -50.27 23.44
N SER A 4 17.53 -50.55 22.13
CA SER A 4 16.65 -50.10 21.01
C SER A 4 16.33 -48.59 21.09
N ALA A 5 16.52 -47.75 20.06
CA ALA A 5 16.32 -47.97 18.63
C ALA A 5 17.07 -46.94 17.76
N LYS A 6 17.37 -47.37 16.54
CA LYS A 6 17.85 -46.59 15.39
C LYS A 6 16.66 -45.94 14.68
N PHE A 7 16.80 -44.70 14.19
CA PHE A 7 16.15 -44.16 12.98
C PHE A 7 17.04 -43.01 12.46
N ALA A 8 17.91 -43.22 11.46
CA ALA A 8 17.62 -43.13 10.02
C ALA A 8 16.92 -41.79 9.68
N ALA A 9 17.71 -40.78 9.31
CA ALA A 9 18.04 -40.43 7.92
C ALA A 9 16.98 -39.54 7.25
N ARG A 10 17.38 -38.35 6.77
CA ARG A 10 17.25 -37.93 5.35
C ARG A 10 17.51 -36.42 5.20
N SER A 11 18.66 -36.14 4.59
CA SER A 11 18.82 -35.26 3.43
C SER A 11 18.30 -33.82 3.49
N ALA A 12 19.29 -32.92 3.52
CA ALA A 12 19.37 -31.62 2.86
C ALA A 12 18.23 -31.28 1.89
N LEU A 13 17.59 -30.13 2.13
CA LEU A 13 16.89 -29.35 1.11
C LEU A 13 17.20 -27.86 1.32
N LEU A 14 18.08 -27.37 0.45
CA LEU A 14 18.02 -26.09 -0.24
C LEU A 14 17.83 -24.82 0.61
N TYR A 15 18.95 -24.15 0.92
CA TYR A 15 18.99 -22.71 1.16
C TYR A 15 18.80 -21.99 -0.20
N GLY A 16 17.57 -22.04 -0.71
CA GLY A 16 17.13 -21.19 -1.81
C GLY A 16 16.49 -19.94 -1.22
N VAL A 17 17.30 -18.98 -0.75
CA VAL A 17 16.78 -17.64 -0.47
C VAL A 17 16.44 -17.03 -1.81
N LEU A 18 15.18 -17.19 -2.20
CA LEU A 18 14.57 -16.46 -3.28
C LEU A 18 14.60 -15.00 -2.82
N LEU A 19 15.53 -14.21 -3.37
CA LEU A 19 15.38 -12.76 -3.41
C LEU A 19 14.21 -12.49 -4.35
N ALA A 20 12.99 -12.74 -3.87
CA ALA A 20 11.81 -12.10 -4.42
C ALA A 20 12.09 -10.61 -4.20
N GLY A 21 12.49 -9.92 -5.27
CA GLY A 21 12.64 -8.48 -5.23
C GLY A 21 11.35 -7.93 -4.65
N THR A 22 11.43 -7.37 -3.45
CA THR A 22 10.28 -6.71 -2.86
C THR A 22 10.08 -5.47 -3.71
N ALA A 23 9.26 -5.59 -4.76
CA ALA A 23 8.60 -4.44 -5.34
C ALA A 23 7.98 -3.73 -4.15
N VAL A 24 8.49 -2.53 -3.86
CA VAL A 24 7.97 -1.72 -2.78
C VAL A 24 6.52 -1.46 -3.16
N ALA A 25 5.60 -2.20 -2.55
CA ALA A 25 4.20 -2.14 -2.93
C ALA A 25 3.71 -0.74 -2.54
N GLU A 26 3.47 0.09 -3.54
CA GLU A 26 2.78 1.36 -3.36
C GLU A 26 1.41 1.08 -2.74
N ALA A 27 0.96 1.97 -1.84
CA ALA A 27 -0.27 1.74 -1.09
C ALA A 27 -1.43 1.43 -2.06
N PRO A 28 -2.24 0.37 -1.83
CA PRO A 28 -3.24 -0.08 -2.80
C PRO A 28 -4.23 1.01 -3.23
N LEU A 29 -4.58 1.92 -2.31
CA LEU A 29 -5.46 3.05 -2.59
C LEU A 29 -4.80 4.06 -3.53
N ILE A 30 -3.52 4.36 -3.32
CA ILE A 30 -2.74 5.25 -4.19
C ILE A 30 -2.76 4.71 -5.62
N GLU A 31 -2.48 3.42 -5.81
CA GLU A 31 -2.46 2.84 -7.15
C GLU A 31 -3.84 2.85 -7.82
N ALA A 32 -4.92 2.59 -7.06
CA ALA A 32 -6.27 2.70 -7.58
C ALA A 32 -6.58 4.13 -8.06
N VAL A 33 -6.19 5.16 -7.29
CA VAL A 33 -6.37 6.57 -7.68
C VAL A 33 -5.49 6.97 -8.87
N LYS A 34 -4.25 6.49 -8.92
CA LYS A 34 -3.33 6.74 -10.06
C LYS A 34 -3.83 6.15 -11.38
N THR A 35 -4.54 5.03 -11.30
CA THR A 35 -5.06 4.31 -12.47
C THR A 35 -6.51 4.66 -12.80
N GLY A 36 -7.17 5.50 -11.99
CA GLY A 36 -8.58 5.87 -12.16
C GLY A 36 -9.56 4.74 -11.82
N ASP A 37 -9.13 3.72 -11.08
CA ASP A 37 -9.99 2.61 -10.63
C ASP A 37 -10.82 3.02 -9.41
N GLU A 38 -11.84 3.85 -9.65
CA GLU A 38 -12.71 4.36 -8.60
C GLU A 38 -13.42 3.25 -7.82
N THR A 39 -13.79 2.17 -8.49
CA THR A 39 -14.51 1.05 -7.86
C THR A 39 -13.62 0.39 -6.82
N ARG A 40 -12.35 0.14 -7.17
CA ARG A 40 -11.37 -0.40 -6.24
C ARG A 40 -11.01 0.58 -5.14
N ALA A 41 -10.84 1.86 -5.44
CA ALA A 41 -10.56 2.89 -4.43
C ALA A 41 -11.66 2.91 -3.35
N ARG A 42 -12.93 2.92 -3.79
CA ARG A 42 -14.09 2.88 -2.88
C ARG A 42 -14.15 1.60 -2.06
N ALA A 43 -13.87 0.45 -2.67
CA ALA A 43 -13.86 -0.83 -1.97
C ALA A 43 -12.77 -0.91 -0.89
N LEU A 44 -11.58 -0.36 -1.18
CA LEU A 44 -10.46 -0.32 -0.23
C LEU A 44 -10.80 0.52 1.01
N VAL A 45 -11.28 1.75 0.82
CA VAL A 45 -11.66 2.65 1.92
C VAL A 45 -12.86 2.10 2.70
N ALA A 46 -13.82 1.45 2.03
CA ALA A 46 -14.94 0.79 2.71
C ALA A 46 -14.50 -0.42 3.55
N THR A 47 -13.43 -1.11 3.15
CA THR A 47 -12.87 -2.25 3.89
C THR A 47 -12.08 -1.77 5.10
N ASP A 48 -11.24 -0.75 4.92
CA ASP A 48 -10.48 -0.13 6.00
C ASP A 48 -10.37 1.39 5.76
N PRO A 49 -11.17 2.19 6.48
CA PRO A 49 -11.13 3.65 6.36
C PRO A 49 -9.78 4.26 6.74
N ALA A 50 -8.96 3.58 7.54
CA ALA A 50 -7.64 4.09 7.94
C ALA A 50 -6.66 4.17 6.75
N THR A 51 -6.96 3.48 5.64
CA THR A 51 -6.13 3.48 4.42
C THR A 51 -6.13 4.83 3.69
N VAL A 52 -7.10 5.72 3.98
CA VAL A 52 -7.31 6.97 3.23
C VAL A 52 -6.10 7.91 3.25
N ASP A 53 -5.34 7.89 4.36
CA ASP A 53 -4.15 8.72 4.58
C ASP A 53 -2.84 7.93 4.42
N GLU A 54 -2.89 6.69 3.94
CA GLU A 54 -1.66 5.93 3.63
C GLU A 54 -0.80 6.68 2.61
N SER A 55 0.49 6.74 2.91
CA SER A 55 1.47 7.44 2.09
C SER A 55 2.37 6.44 1.36
N GLY A 56 2.65 6.73 0.09
CA GLY A 56 3.62 5.99 -0.71
C GLY A 56 5.07 6.25 -0.29
N VAL A 57 6.01 5.73 -1.07
CA VAL A 57 7.45 5.81 -0.79
C VAL A 57 7.95 7.25 -0.75
N ASP A 58 7.36 8.16 -1.52
CA ASP A 58 7.70 9.58 -1.55
C ASP A 58 6.93 10.41 -0.50
N GLY A 59 6.09 9.77 0.31
CA GLY A 59 5.18 10.45 1.25
C GLY A 59 3.89 10.98 0.61
N SER A 60 3.68 10.80 -0.69
CA SER A 60 2.44 11.21 -1.35
C SER A 60 1.31 10.26 -0.97
N THR A 61 0.17 10.82 -0.60
CA THR A 61 -1.10 10.11 -0.32
C THR A 61 -1.96 10.01 -1.59
N ALA A 62 -3.07 9.27 -1.53
CA ALA A 62 -4.04 9.20 -2.61
C ALA A 62 -4.56 10.59 -3.02
N LEU A 63 -4.73 11.50 -2.05
CA LEU A 63 -5.20 12.87 -2.30
C LEU A 63 -4.19 13.71 -3.10
N HIS A 64 -2.88 13.50 -2.92
CA HIS A 64 -1.87 14.16 -3.77
C HIS A 64 -2.07 13.79 -5.24
N TRP A 65 -2.31 12.51 -5.51
CA TRP A 65 -2.50 12.00 -6.87
C TRP A 65 -3.80 12.48 -7.50
N ALA A 66 -4.88 12.56 -6.73
CA ALA A 66 -6.15 13.09 -7.22
C ALA A 66 -6.03 14.58 -7.61
N VAL A 67 -5.40 15.40 -6.76
CA VAL A 67 -5.14 16.83 -7.06
C VAL A 67 -4.24 16.98 -8.29
N ASN A 68 -3.12 16.25 -8.36
CA ASN A 68 -2.20 16.33 -9.50
C ASN A 68 -2.85 15.94 -10.84
N GLN A 69 -3.86 15.07 -10.81
CA GLN A 69 -4.62 14.67 -12.00
C GLN A 69 -5.77 15.63 -12.36
N ASN A 70 -6.03 16.66 -11.54
CA ASN A 70 -7.23 17.51 -11.61
C ASN A 70 -8.55 16.72 -11.53
N ASP A 71 -8.54 15.57 -10.86
CA ASP A 71 -9.73 14.74 -10.67
C ASP A 71 -10.54 15.28 -9.49
N THR A 72 -11.40 16.26 -9.79
CA THR A 72 -12.22 16.94 -8.77
C THR A 72 -13.16 15.97 -8.06
N ALA A 73 -13.73 14.99 -8.76
CA ALA A 73 -14.66 14.03 -8.18
C ALA A 73 -13.95 13.09 -7.19
N MET A 74 -12.74 12.64 -7.53
CA MET A 74 -11.92 11.85 -6.61
C MET A 74 -11.41 12.67 -5.42
N VAL A 75 -11.06 13.95 -5.63
CA VAL A 75 -10.68 14.86 -4.55
C VAL A 75 -11.84 15.02 -3.56
N GLU A 76 -13.03 15.36 -4.04
CA GLU A 76 -14.22 15.50 -3.20
C GLU A 76 -14.53 14.21 -2.43
N TRP A 77 -14.50 13.07 -3.11
CA TRP A 77 -14.75 11.79 -2.45
C TRP A 77 -13.71 11.43 -1.38
N LEU A 78 -12.42 11.66 -1.63
CA LEU A 78 -11.37 11.41 -0.64
C LEU A 78 -11.52 12.33 0.58
N LEU A 79 -11.88 13.60 0.36
CA LEU A 79 -12.16 14.55 1.45
C LEU A 79 -13.39 14.16 2.28
N ASP A 80 -14.45 13.70 1.62
CA ASP A 80 -15.64 13.15 2.28
C ASP A 80 -15.29 11.88 3.08
N ALA A 81 -14.31 11.10 2.63
CA ALA A 81 -13.73 9.97 3.35
C ALA A 81 -12.73 10.37 4.46
N HIS A 82 -12.66 11.66 4.81
CA HIS A 82 -11.78 12.23 5.83
C HIS A 82 -10.28 12.17 5.52
N ALA A 83 -9.88 12.13 4.24
CA ALA A 83 -8.49 12.33 3.85
C ALA A 83 -7.96 13.68 4.38
N ASN A 84 -6.76 13.69 4.95
CA ASN A 84 -6.13 14.89 5.47
C ASN A 84 -5.40 15.67 4.36
N PRO A 85 -5.88 16.87 3.97
CA PRO A 85 -5.26 17.66 2.90
C PRO A 85 -3.97 18.37 3.32
N GLY A 86 -3.56 18.24 4.59
CA GLY A 86 -2.35 18.84 5.16
C GLY A 86 -1.15 17.89 5.27
N ILE A 87 -1.27 16.61 4.87
CA ILE A 87 -0.13 15.68 4.88
C ILE A 87 0.85 16.11 3.81
N ALA A 88 2.04 16.59 4.22
CA ALA A 88 3.11 16.92 3.29
C ALA A 88 3.88 15.65 2.89
N ASN A 89 4.13 15.49 1.59
CA ASN A 89 5.07 14.49 1.09
C ASN A 89 6.53 14.86 1.44
N ARG A 90 7.48 14.00 1.06
CA ARG A 90 8.91 14.20 1.35
C ARG A 90 9.52 15.44 0.68
N TYR A 91 8.83 16.03 -0.28
CA TYR A 91 9.22 17.29 -0.93
C TYR A 91 8.63 18.52 -0.23
N GLY A 92 7.83 18.34 0.83
CA GLY A 92 7.20 19.41 1.58
C GLY A 92 5.90 19.94 0.98
N PHE A 93 5.38 19.29 -0.07
CA PHE A 93 4.10 19.66 -0.66
C PHE A 93 2.98 18.87 -0.02
N ALA A 94 1.95 19.55 0.47
CA ALA A 94 0.69 18.95 0.88
C ALA A 94 -0.33 19.05 -0.26
N PRO A 95 -1.36 18.18 -0.34
CA PRO A 95 -2.36 18.22 -1.40
C PRO A 95 -3.00 19.60 -1.59
N ILE A 96 -3.26 20.33 -0.50
CA ILE A 96 -3.85 21.67 -0.55
C ILE A 96 -2.93 22.76 -1.15
N THR A 97 -1.66 22.44 -1.39
CA THR A 97 -0.65 23.38 -1.90
C THR A 97 -0.24 23.10 -3.34
N LEU A 98 -0.75 22.02 -3.95
CA LEU A 98 -0.53 21.65 -5.35
C LEU A 98 -1.55 22.35 -6.26
#